data_AF-A0A257MFK2-F1
#
_entry.id   AF-A0A257MFK2-F1
#
_cell.length_a   1.000
_cell.length_b   1.000
_cell.length_c   1.000
_cell.angle_alpha   90.00
_cell.angle_beta   90.00
_cell.angle_gamma   90.00
#
_symmetry.space_group_name_H-M   'P 1'
#
loop_
_entity.id
_entity.type
_entity.pdbx_description
1 polymer ?
#
loop_
_entity_poly.entity_id
_entity_poly.type
_entity_poly.pdbx_seq_one_letter_code
_entity_poly.pdbx_strand_id
1 'polypeptide(L)'
;ESNRAGGILGGISTGEPIVCRIAVKPTPSIARPQRTVDLAREEAAEIEIKGRHDPAIPPRIVPVAEAMVALVLADHMLRQRAAKV
;
A
#
# COMPACT_ATOMS: atom_id res chain seq x y z
N GLU A 1 -26.57 -2.39 -15.13
CA GLU A 1 -25.57 -1.34 -14.84
C GLU A 1 -24.21 -1.97 -14.52
N SER A 2 -23.10 -1.21 -14.55
CA SER A 2 -21.75 -1.75 -14.27
C SER A 2 -20.89 -0.76 -13.46
N ASN A 3 -20.08 -1.25 -12.53
CA ASN A 3 -19.18 -0.44 -11.70
C ASN A 3 -17.72 -0.49 -12.19
N ARG A 4 -17.47 -0.10 -13.45
CA ARG A 4 -16.11 -0.11 -14.03
C ARG A 4 -15.22 1.01 -13.49
N ALA A 5 -15.82 2.09 -12.99
CA ALA A 5 -15.12 3.19 -12.33
C ALA A 5 -14.70 2.85 -10.89
N GLY A 6 -15.14 1.70 -10.35
CA GLY A 6 -14.76 1.26 -9.01
C GLY A 6 -15.28 2.16 -7.89
N GLY A 7 -16.49 2.69 -8.05
CA GLY A 7 -17.20 3.50 -7.05
C GLY A 7 -16.76 4.96 -6.96
N ILE A 8 -15.80 5.40 -7.78
CA ILE A 8 -15.26 6.77 -7.76
C ILE A 8 -15.28 7.34 -9.19
N LEU A 9 -15.97 8.45 -9.38
CA LEU A 9 -16.05 9.18 -10.65
C LEU A 9 -15.72 10.65 -10.43
N GLY A 10 -14.79 11.20 -11.22
CA GLY A 10 -14.37 12.60 -11.05
C GLY A 10 -13.78 12.91 -9.66
N GLY A 11 -13.27 11.89 -8.95
CA GLY A 11 -12.76 12.03 -7.58
C GLY A 11 -13.82 12.04 -6.48
N ILE A 12 -15.09 11.77 -6.81
CA ILE A 12 -16.20 11.73 -5.85
C ILE A 12 -16.82 10.33 -5.83
N SER A 13 -17.20 9.86 -4.65
CA SER A 13 -17.92 8.59 -4.48
C SER A 13 -19.27 8.62 -5.21
N THR A 14 -19.58 7.57 -5.98
CA THR A 14 -20.84 7.49 -6.75
C THR A 14 -21.97 6.79 -6.01
N GLY A 15 -21.73 6.28 -4.80
CA GLY A 15 -22.65 5.42 -4.04
C GLY A 15 -22.52 3.92 -4.35
N GLU A 16 -21.84 3.58 -5.44
CA GLU A 16 -21.44 2.20 -5.77
C GLU A 16 -20.29 1.71 -4.87
N PRO A 17 -20.05 0.39 -4.75
CA PRO A 17 -18.91 -0.14 -4.02
C PRO A 17 -17.58 0.45 -4.50
N ILE A 18 -16.76 0.93 -3.57
CA ILE A 18 -15.40 1.39 -3.87
C ILE A 18 -14.51 0.16 -4.08
N VAL A 19 -13.89 0.04 -5.25
CA VAL A 19 -13.05 -1.11 -5.62
C VAL A 19 -11.61 -0.66 -5.79
N CYS A 20 -10.77 -1.02 -4.81
CA CYS A 20 -9.34 -0.75 -4.82
C CYS A 20 -8.55 -2.03 -5.13
N ARG A 21 -7.45 -1.91 -5.88
CA ARG A 21 -6.47 -2.99 -6.11
C ARG A 21 -5.08 -2.45 -5.82
N ILE A 22 -4.26 -3.26 -5.17
CA ILE A 22 -2.90 -2.87 -4.77
C ILE A 22 -1.93 -3.86 -5.39
N ALA A 23 -0.90 -3.33 -6.06
CA ALA A 23 0.24 -4.11 -6.51
C ALA A 23 1.36 -4.02 -5.47
N VAL A 24 1.91 -5.17 -5.10
CA VAL A 24 2.93 -5.28 -4.04
C VAL A 24 4.17 -5.95 -4.64
N LYS A 25 5.32 -5.32 -4.50
CA LYS A 25 6.60 -5.92 -4.89
C LYS A 25 6.99 -7.07 -3.94
N PRO A 26 7.81 -8.03 -4.37
CA PRO A 26 8.36 -9.05 -3.48
C PRO A 26 9.15 -8.46 -2.31
N THR A 27 9.30 -9.24 -1.24
CA THR A 27 10.10 -8.88 -0.07
C THR A 27 11.55 -8.60 -0.48
N PRO A 28 12.11 -7.41 -0.16
CA PRO A 28 13.47 -7.07 -0.56
C PRO A 28 14.54 -7.86 0.21
N SER A 29 14.26 -8.19 1.48
CA SER A 29 15.16 -8.99 2.29
C SER A 29 14.94 -10.47 2.02
N ILE A 30 15.96 -11.12 1.46
CA ILE A 30 16.00 -12.55 1.18
C ILE A 30 17.34 -13.12 1.63
N ALA A 31 17.40 -14.44 1.82
CA ALA A 31 18.59 -15.13 2.30
C ALA A 31 19.72 -15.24 1.27
N ARG A 32 19.53 -14.73 0.04
CA ARG A 32 20.58 -14.76 -1.00
C ARG A 32 21.51 -13.55 -0.83
N PRO A 33 22.81 -13.67 -1.18
CA PRO A 33 23.67 -12.50 -1.33
C PRO A 33 23.09 -11.52 -2.36
N GLN A 34 23.12 -10.23 -2.03
CA GLN A 34 22.58 -9.14 -2.85
C GLN A 34 23.61 -8.02 -2.97
N ARG A 35 23.71 -7.41 -4.15
CA ARG A 35 24.55 -6.23 -4.36
C ARG A 35 23.87 -4.98 -3.82
N THR A 36 24.63 -4.14 -3.13
CA THR A 36 24.17 -2.89 -2.54
C THR A 36 25.32 -1.87 -2.49
N VAL A 37 25.11 -0.75 -1.80
CA VAL A 37 26.11 0.29 -1.52
C VAL A 37 26.25 0.46 -0.01
N ASP A 38 27.49 0.56 0.48
CA ASP A 38 27.79 1.02 1.83
C ASP A 38 27.80 2.56 1.85
N LEU A 39 26.81 3.16 2.51
CA LEU A 39 26.66 4.61 2.56
C LEU A 39 27.71 5.32 3.43
N ALA A 40 28.40 4.61 4.34
CA ALA A 40 29.44 5.21 5.17
C ALA A 40 30.79 5.23 4.45
N ARG A 41 31.04 4.26 3.58
CA ARG A 41 32.29 4.13 2.81
C ARG A 41 32.16 4.65 1.38
N GLU A 42 30.94 4.91 0.93
CA GLU A 42 30.60 5.31 -0.45
C GLU A 42 31.08 4.31 -1.52
N GLU A 43 31.03 3.01 -1.19
CA GLU A 43 31.58 1.93 -2.03
C GLU A 43 30.54 0.83 -2.31
N ALA A 44 30.74 0.10 -3.41
CA ALA A 44 29.93 -1.07 -3.73
C ALA A 44 30.15 -2.19 -2.70
N ALA A 45 29.06 -2.81 -2.26
CA ALA A 45 29.09 -3.84 -1.22
C ALA A 45 28.18 -5.02 -1.57
N GLU A 46 28.41 -6.15 -0.92
CA GLU A 46 27.52 -7.31 -0.95
C GLU A 46 26.91 -7.51 0.44
N ILE A 47 25.61 -7.76 0.49
CA ILE A 47 24.87 -8.00 1.73
C ILE A 47 24.20 -9.36 1.69
N GLU A 48 24.34 -10.11 2.77
CA GLU A 48 23.61 -11.34 3.02
C GLU A 48 22.81 -11.18 4.32
N ILE A 49 21.48 -11.23 4.21
CA ILE A 49 20.60 -11.01 5.36
C ILE A 49 20.21 -12.37 5.95
N LYS A 50 20.72 -12.65 7.16
CA LYS A 50 20.47 -13.88 7.89
C LYS A 50 19.21 -13.77 8.76
N GLY A 51 18.55 -14.90 9.03
CA GLY A 51 17.34 -14.97 9.88
C GLY A 51 16.05 -15.20 9.09
N ARG A 52 14.91 -14.99 9.75
CA ARG A 52 13.58 -15.22 9.16
C ARG A 52 13.15 -14.01 8.32
N HIS A 53 12.84 -14.27 7.05
CA HIS A 53 12.26 -13.29 6.13
C HIS A 53 10.78 -13.53 5.95
N ASP A 54 10.05 -12.51 5.50
CA ASP A 54 8.69 -12.69 5.04
C ASP A 54 8.69 -13.27 3.62
N PRO A 55 8.22 -14.51 3.38
CA PRO A 55 8.17 -15.08 2.04
C PRO A 55 7.05 -14.45 1.18
N ALA A 56 6.05 -13.84 1.79
CA ALA A 56 4.90 -13.26 1.11
C ALA A 56 4.30 -12.11 1.94
N ILE A 57 4.59 -10.86 1.55
CA ILE A 57 4.00 -9.66 2.16
C ILE A 57 2.47 -9.54 1.96
N PRO A 58 1.84 -9.95 0.83
CA PRO A 58 0.45 -9.62 0.55
C PRO A 58 -0.57 -9.93 1.67
N PRO A 59 -0.55 -11.08 2.36
CA PRO A 59 -1.47 -11.35 3.47
C PRO A 59 -1.39 -10.35 4.62
N ARG A 60 -0.22 -9.74 4.86
CA ARG A 60 -0.04 -8.71 5.89
C ARG A 60 -0.46 -7.33 5.43
N ILE A 61 -0.42 -7.06 4.12
CA ILE A 61 -0.82 -5.76 3.57
C ILE A 61 -2.32 -5.58 3.56
N VAL A 62 -3.11 -6.64 3.36
CA VAL A 62 -4.58 -6.56 3.31
C VAL A 62 -5.17 -5.81 4.51
N PRO A 63 -4.91 -6.17 5.78
CA PRO A 63 -5.49 -5.44 6.90
C PRO A 63 -5.01 -3.99 7.01
N VAL A 64 -3.77 -3.70 6.60
CA VAL A 64 -3.24 -2.33 6.55
C VAL A 64 -3.99 -1.51 5.50
N ALA A 65 -4.17 -2.08 4.31
CA ALA A 65 -4.89 -1.43 3.21
C ALA A 65 -6.36 -1.14 3.59
N GLU A 66 -7.04 -2.10 4.21
CA GLU A 66 -8.41 -1.92 4.70
C GLU A 66 -8.50 -0.80 5.73
N ALA A 67 -7.58 -0.79 6.71
CA ALA A 67 -7.52 0.27 7.71
C ALA A 67 -7.27 1.65 7.09
N MET A 68 -6.35 1.75 6.12
CA MET A 68 -6.06 3.01 5.42
C MET A 68 -7.27 3.50 4.62
N VAL A 69 -8.00 2.61 3.94
CA VAL A 69 -9.24 2.96 3.24
C VAL A 69 -10.28 3.46 4.24
N ALA A 70 -10.48 2.78 5.37
CA ALA A 70 -11.43 3.20 6.40
C ALA A 70 -11.11 4.59 6.97
N LEU A 71 -9.82 4.86 7.26
CA LEU A 71 -9.37 6.18 7.74
C LEU A 71 -9.65 7.29 6.72
N VAL A 72 -9.33 7.05 5.44
CA VAL A 72 -9.56 8.01 4.36
C VAL A 72 -11.05 8.29 4.17
N LEU A 73 -11.90 7.25 4.20
CA LEU A 73 -13.35 7.43 4.08
C LEU A 73 -13.95 8.16 5.27
N ALA A 74 -13.48 7.89 6.49
CA ALA A 74 -13.91 8.60 7.68
C ALA A 74 -13.55 10.10 7.61
N ASP A 75 -12.33 10.43 7.15
CA ASP A 75 -11.90 11.81 6.94
C ASP A 75 -12.78 12.52 5.89
N HIS A 76 -13.00 11.90 4.72
CA HIS A 76 -13.91 12.46 3.71
C HIS A 76 -15.33 12.68 4.22
N MET A 77 -15.87 11.74 5.01
CA MET A 77 -17.17 11.88 5.64
C MET A 77 -17.22 13.08 6.61
N LEU A 78 -16.20 13.25 7.44
CA LEU A 78 -16.11 14.37 8.38
C LEU A 78 -15.96 15.71 7.66
N ARG A 79 -15.12 15.78 6.61
CA ARG A 79 -14.97 16.97 5.76
C ARG A 79 -16.28 17.36 5.11
N GLN A 80 -17.04 16.39 4.58
CA GLN A 80 -18.34 16.64 3.99
C GLN A 80 -19.36 17.16 5.02
N ARG A 81 -19.34 16.63 6.26
CA ARG A 81 -20.21 17.12 7.34
C ARG A 81 -19.83 18.53 7.81
N ALA A 82 -18.54 18.88 7.76
CA ALA A 82 -18.05 20.20 8.14
C ALA A 82 -18.24 21.24 7.02
N ALA A 83 -18.22 20.82 5.77
CA ALA A 83 -18.56 21.65 4.63
C ALA A 83 -20.03 22.07 4.76
N LYS A 84 -20.27 23.34 5.10
CA LYS A 84 -21.60 23.95 5.04
C LYS A 84 -21.98 24.09 3.57
N VAL A 85 -22.61 23.06 3.02
CA VAL A 85 -23.49 23.17 1.86
C VAL A 85 -24.91 23.30 2.38
#